data_AF-A0A257WDW1-F1
#
_entry.id   AF-A0A257WDW1-F1
#
_cell.length_a   1.000
_cell.length_b   1.000
_cell.length_c   1.000
_cell.angle_alpha   90.00
_cell.angle_beta   90.00
_cell.angle_gamma   90.00
#
_symmetry.space_group_name_H-M   'P 1'
#
loop_
_entity.id
_entity.type
_entity.pdbx_description
1 polymer ?
#
loop_
_entity_poly.entity_id
_entity_poly.type
_entity_poly.pdbx_seq_one_letter_code
_entity_poly.pdbx_strand_id
1 'polypeptide(L)'
;GRTLNHTFMILDEAQNTTPTQMMMFLTRMGNSSKIVVTGDATQTDLPDHVECGLVDALRRLRGVPGIATIHLSGEDIVRHPLVRRIVAAYDVGSNVRSNGLRENPALTGSPTQADPPTVPVATVPSATSSASAPEHE
;
A
#
# COMPACT_ATOMS: atom_id res chain seq x y z
N GLY A 1 14.70 -9.96 21.26
CA GLY A 1 14.01 -11.06 20.54
C GLY A 1 14.84 -12.33 20.59
N ARG A 2 14.24 -13.52 20.44
CA ARG A 2 14.95 -14.82 20.43
C ARG A 2 15.73 -15.09 19.13
N THR A 3 17.01 -15.38 19.20
CA THR A 3 17.77 -15.86 18.03
C THR A 3 17.26 -17.22 17.55
N LEU A 4 17.16 -17.44 16.24
CA LEU A 4 16.68 -18.68 15.61
C LEU A 4 17.84 -19.42 14.92
N ASN A 5 18.30 -20.52 15.51
CA ASN A 5 19.37 -21.38 14.98
C ASN A 5 18.81 -22.56 14.19
N HIS A 6 19.55 -23.02 13.17
CA HIS A 6 19.17 -24.17 12.33
C HIS A 6 17.81 -24.01 11.65
N THR A 7 17.48 -22.80 11.20
CA THR A 7 16.18 -22.48 10.60
C THR A 7 16.29 -21.95 9.17
N PHE A 8 15.23 -22.16 8.40
CA PHE A 8 15.01 -21.46 7.14
C PHE A 8 13.85 -20.48 7.34
N MET A 9 14.13 -19.18 7.24
CA MET A 9 13.15 -18.12 7.46
C MET A 9 12.76 -17.49 6.13
N ILE A 10 11.47 -17.26 5.93
CA ILE A 10 10.94 -16.56 4.75
C ILE A 10 10.11 -15.38 5.25
N LEU A 11 10.40 -14.19 4.72
CA LEU A 11 9.54 -13.02 4.84
C LEU A 11 8.97 -12.72 3.47
N ASP A 12 7.66 -12.85 3.34
CA ASP A 12 6.93 -12.52 2.12
C ASP A 12 6.23 -11.15 2.26
N GLU A 13 5.92 -10.54 1.12
CA GLU A 13 5.34 -9.19 1.03
C GLU A 13 6.15 -8.15 1.81
N ALA A 14 7.48 -8.25 1.75
CA ALA A 14 8.38 -7.45 2.56
C ALA A 14 8.28 -5.94 2.29
N GLN A 15 7.70 -5.53 1.16
CA GLN A 15 7.40 -4.12 0.89
C GLN A 15 6.46 -3.51 1.92
N ASN A 16 5.64 -4.32 2.60
CA ASN A 16 4.71 -3.90 3.64
C ASN A 16 5.33 -3.82 5.04
N THR A 17 6.66 -3.93 5.14
CA THR A 17 7.39 -3.77 6.41
C THR A 17 8.00 -2.38 6.52
N THR A 18 8.14 -1.87 7.73
CA THR A 18 8.97 -0.68 8.02
C THR A 18 10.45 -1.08 8.18
N PRO A 19 11.41 -0.13 8.06
CA PRO A 19 12.83 -0.41 8.32
C PRO A 19 13.08 -1.06 9.68
N THR A 20 12.37 -0.61 10.71
CA THR A 20 12.48 -1.20 12.05
C THR A 20 11.99 -2.65 12.07
N GLN A 21 10.87 -2.96 11.40
CA GLN A 21 10.35 -4.33 11.31
C GLN A 21 11.29 -5.24 10.51
N MET A 22 11.81 -4.77 9.38
CA MET A 22 12.81 -5.48 8.58
C MET A 22 14.05 -5.79 9.42
N MET A 23 14.60 -4.80 10.13
CA MET A 23 15.75 -4.99 11.03
C MET A 23 15.41 -5.99 12.15
N MET A 24 14.25 -5.86 12.77
CA MET A 24 13.78 -6.79 13.80
C MET A 24 13.66 -8.23 13.29
N PHE A 25 13.37 -8.43 12.01
CA PHE A 25 13.30 -9.75 11.38
C PHE A 25 14.69 -10.31 11.04
N LEU A 26 15.52 -9.54 10.34
CA LEU A 26 16.84 -9.98 9.89
C LEU A 26 17.78 -10.32 11.06
N THR A 27 17.69 -9.56 12.15
CA THR A 27 18.49 -9.79 13.38
C THR A 27 18.07 -11.01 14.19
N ARG A 28 17.03 -11.74 13.76
CA ARG A 28 16.67 -13.04 14.35
C ARG A 28 17.52 -14.19 13.83
N MET A 29 18.29 -13.98 12.77
CA MET A 29 19.17 -14.98 12.19
C MET A 29 20.16 -15.52 13.24
N GLY A 30 20.17 -16.83 13.42
CA GLY A 30 21.14 -17.56 14.23
C GLY A 30 22.07 -18.43 13.39
N ASN A 31 22.85 -19.26 14.07
CA ASN A 31 23.81 -20.16 13.45
C ASN A 31 23.13 -21.18 12.54
N SER A 32 23.77 -21.50 11.42
CA SER A 32 23.27 -22.48 10.44
C SER A 32 21.86 -22.18 9.91
N SER A 33 21.48 -20.90 9.88
CA SER A 33 20.19 -20.47 9.36
C SER A 33 20.33 -19.85 7.97
N LYS A 34 19.22 -19.75 7.24
CA LYS A 34 19.10 -19.03 5.97
C LYS A 34 17.84 -18.17 6.00
N ILE A 35 17.93 -16.98 5.42
CA ILE A 35 16.81 -16.07 5.28
C ILE A 35 16.57 -15.80 3.80
N VAL A 36 15.31 -15.85 3.38
CA VAL A 36 14.84 -15.36 2.09
C VAL A 36 13.81 -14.27 2.36
N VAL A 37 13.96 -13.14 1.68
CA VAL A 37 13.01 -12.02 1.74
C VAL A 37 12.50 -11.78 0.34
N THR A 38 11.18 -11.77 0.18
CA THR A 38 10.48 -11.55 -1.09
C THR A 38 9.56 -10.34 -0.99
N GLY A 39 9.33 -9.67 -2.11
CA GLY A 39 8.41 -8.54 -2.20
C GLY A 39 8.56 -7.75 -3.50
N ASP A 40 7.58 -6.90 -3.78
CA ASP A 40 7.55 -5.98 -4.92
C ASP A 40 7.50 -4.54 -4.40
N ALA A 41 8.59 -3.80 -4.57
CA ALA A 41 8.70 -2.42 -4.10
C ALA A 41 7.68 -1.45 -4.76
N THR A 42 7.04 -1.84 -5.86
CA THR A 42 6.03 -1.03 -6.55
C THR A 42 4.62 -1.16 -5.98
N GLN A 43 4.39 -2.16 -5.11
CA GLN A 43 3.08 -2.50 -4.54
C GLN A 43 3.07 -2.33 -3.01
N THR A 44 3.49 -1.16 -2.54
CA THR A 44 3.52 -0.84 -1.10
C THR A 44 2.13 -0.45 -0.59
N ASP A 45 1.70 -1.09 0.50
CA ASP A 45 0.46 -0.75 1.23
C ASP A 45 0.71 0.18 2.43
N LEU A 46 1.95 0.66 2.60
CA LEU A 46 2.32 1.55 3.68
C LEU A 46 1.74 2.97 3.49
N PRO A 47 1.41 3.69 4.58
CA PRO A 47 1.03 5.10 4.48
C PRO A 47 2.12 5.94 3.79
N ASP A 48 1.73 6.99 3.05
CA ASP A 48 2.61 7.79 2.16
C ASP A 48 3.91 8.32 2.80
N HIS A 49 3.94 8.49 4.13
CA HIS A 49 5.06 9.05 4.88
C HIS A 49 5.90 7.99 5.61
N VAL A 50 5.57 6.71 5.45
CA VAL A 50 6.29 5.60 6.08
C VAL A 50 7.26 5.02 5.06
N GLU A 51 8.56 5.01 5.41
CA GLU A 51 9.58 4.40 4.57
C GLU A 51 9.34 2.88 4.46
N CYS A 52 9.53 2.34 3.25
CA CYS A 52 9.45 0.91 2.99
C CYS A 52 10.74 0.19 3.42
N GLY A 53 10.59 -0.82 4.27
CA GLY A 53 11.69 -1.62 4.82
C GLY A 53 12.42 -2.46 3.77
N LEU A 54 11.74 -2.94 2.73
CA LEU A 54 12.38 -3.64 1.61
C LEU A 54 13.32 -2.73 0.83
N VAL A 55 12.86 -1.53 0.46
CA VAL A 55 13.65 -0.54 -0.27
C VAL A 55 14.85 -0.08 0.56
N ASP A 56 14.63 0.20 1.85
CA ASP A 56 15.69 0.57 2.77
C ASP A 56 16.74 -0.54 2.92
N ALA A 57 16.32 -1.80 3.05
CA ALA A 57 17.23 -2.95 3.13
C ALA A 57 18.06 -3.15 1.86
N LEU A 58 17.44 -3.07 0.67
CA LEU A 58 18.17 -3.17 -0.61
C LEU A 58 19.28 -2.12 -0.72
N ARG A 59 19.04 -0.91 -0.20
CA ARG A 59 20.02 0.17 -0.16
C ARG A 59 21.12 -0.07 0.87
N ARG A 60 20.77 -0.41 2.12
CA ARG A 60 21.71 -0.55 3.24
C ARG A 60 22.56 -1.81 3.17
N LEU A 61 21.99 -2.91 2.70
CA LEU A 61 22.65 -4.23 2.67
C LEU A 61 23.46 -4.45 1.40
N ARG A 62 23.54 -3.43 0.53
CA ARG A 62 24.32 -3.48 -0.70
C ARG A 62 25.80 -3.71 -0.38
N GLY A 63 26.35 -4.81 -0.89
CA GLY A 63 27.75 -5.17 -0.71
C GLY A 63 28.09 -5.85 0.62
N VAL A 64 27.09 -6.14 1.47
CA VAL A 64 27.30 -6.94 2.68
C VAL A 64 27.62 -8.38 2.29
N PRO A 65 28.79 -8.94 2.69
CA PRO A 65 29.14 -10.32 2.36
C PRO A 65 28.10 -11.31 2.90
N GLY A 66 27.73 -12.31 2.07
CA GLY A 66 26.73 -13.31 2.42
C GLY A 66 25.29 -12.90 2.16
N ILE A 67 25.04 -11.68 1.65
CA ILE A 67 23.72 -11.24 1.19
C ILE A 67 23.74 -11.08 -0.33
N ALA A 68 22.74 -11.65 -0.99
CA ALA A 68 22.53 -11.51 -2.42
C ALA A 68 21.14 -10.90 -2.68
N THR A 69 21.04 -10.07 -3.70
CA THR A 69 19.78 -9.50 -4.18
C THR A 69 19.49 -10.06 -5.57
N ILE A 70 18.28 -10.58 -5.75
CA ILE A 70 17.82 -11.18 -7.01
C ILE A 70 16.62 -10.36 -7.46
N HIS A 71 16.71 -9.78 -8.66
CA HIS A 71 15.59 -9.05 -9.27
C HIS A 71 14.96 -9.96 -10.32
N LEU A 72 13.67 -10.23 -10.15
CA LEU A 72 12.87 -10.94 -11.13
C LEU A 72 12.13 -9.91 -11.98
N SER A 73 11.95 -10.24 -13.25
CA SER A 73 11.29 -9.41 -14.24
C SER A 73 9.93 -9.99 -14.62
N GLY A 74 9.19 -9.27 -15.47
CA GLY A 74 7.95 -9.79 -16.05
C GLY A 74 8.15 -11.06 -16.89
N GLU A 75 9.36 -11.29 -17.42
CA GLU A 75 9.68 -12.48 -18.21
C GLU A 75 9.73 -13.75 -17.35
N ASP A 76 10.03 -13.60 -16.06
CA ASP A 76 10.08 -14.69 -15.08
C ASP A 76 8.68 -15.11 -14.61
N ILE A 77 7.63 -14.40 -15.02
CA ILE A 77 6.24 -14.62 -14.59
C ILE A 77 5.58 -15.72 -15.44
N VAL A 78 5.58 -16.93 -14.90
CA VAL A 78 4.81 -18.06 -15.46
C VAL A 78 3.41 -18.10 -14.83
N ARG A 79 2.44 -17.50 -15.50
CA ARG A 79 1.01 -17.56 -15.11
C ARG A 79 0.26 -18.61 -15.89
N HIS A 80 -0.65 -19.30 -15.21
CA HIS A 80 -1.59 -20.21 -15.85
C HIS A 80 -2.39 -19.49 -16.96
N PRO A 81 -2.66 -20.12 -18.13
CA PRO A 81 -3.36 -19.47 -19.24
C PRO A 81 -4.71 -18.84 -18.85
N LEU A 82 -5.44 -19.45 -17.92
CA LEU A 82 -6.69 -18.88 -17.38
C LEU A 82 -6.46 -17.54 -16.68
N VAL A 83 -5.42 -17.42 -15.86
CA VAL A 83 -5.11 -16.16 -15.14
C VAL A 83 -4.78 -15.05 -16.14
N ARG A 84 -4.02 -15.36 -17.19
CA ARG A 84 -3.74 -14.40 -18.27
C ARG A 84 -5.03 -13.91 -18.94
N ARG A 85 -5.96 -14.82 -19.24
CA ARG A 85 -7.28 -14.48 -19.81
C ARG A 85 -8.11 -13.62 -18.86
N ILE A 86 -8.06 -13.89 -17.56
CA ILE A 86 -8.75 -13.10 -16.53
C ILE A 86 -8.17 -11.68 -16.51
N VAL A 87 -6.85 -11.52 -16.37
CA VAL A 87 -6.20 -10.19 -16.35
C VAL A 87 -6.55 -9.39 -17.61
N ALA A 88 -6.42 -10.00 -18.79
CA ALA A 88 -6.76 -9.36 -20.05
C ALA A 88 -8.21 -8.87 -20.13
N ALA A 89 -9.16 -9.58 -19.50
CA ALA A 89 -10.56 -9.16 -19.47
C ALA A 89 -10.78 -7.91 -18.60
N TYR A 90 -10.01 -7.73 -17.52
CA TYR A 90 -10.09 -6.55 -16.66
C TYR A 90 -9.39 -5.33 -17.28
N ASP A 91 -8.33 -5.52 -18.06
CA ASP A 91 -7.62 -4.43 -18.75
C ASP A 91 -8.46 -3.74 -19.85
N VAL A 92 -9.45 -4.43 -20.42
CA VAL A 92 -10.34 -3.86 -21.45
C VAL A 92 -11.33 -2.85 -20.88
N GLY A 93 -11.70 -2.96 -19.60
CA GLY A 93 -12.68 -2.07 -18.94
C GLY A 93 -12.10 -0.77 -18.41
N SER A 94 -10.79 -0.71 -18.15
CA SER A 94 -10.10 0.44 -17.57
C SER A 94 -9.78 1.56 -18.58
N ASN A 95 -9.87 1.29 -19.89
CA ASN A 95 -9.53 2.26 -20.95
C ASN A 95 -10.74 3.07 -21.50
N VAL A 96 -11.91 3.00 -20.86
CA VAL A 96 -13.17 3.63 -21.36
C VAL A 96 -13.53 4.95 -20.64
N ARG A 97 -12.66 5.50 -19.77
CA ARG A 97 -12.95 6.75 -19.02
C ARG A 97 -12.05 7.95 -19.31
N SER A 98 -11.42 8.02 -20.49
CA SER A 98 -10.56 9.17 -20.85
C SER A 98 -10.81 9.77 -22.24
N ASN A 99 -11.90 9.40 -22.94
CA ASN A 99 -12.24 10.00 -24.24
C ASN A 99 -13.73 10.36 -24.34
N GLY A 100 -14.13 11.43 -23.63
CA GLY A 100 -15.54 11.85 -23.57
C GLY A 100 -15.83 13.31 -23.21
N LEU A 101 -14.84 14.21 -23.13
CA LEU A 101 -15.11 15.66 -23.20
C LEU A 101 -14.46 16.21 -24.47
N ARG A 102 -15.19 16.11 -25.59
CA ARG A 102 -15.02 17.07 -26.68
C ARG A 102 -15.94 18.24 -26.41
N GLU A 103 -15.33 19.39 -26.20
CA GLU A 103 -15.96 20.70 -26.11
C GLU A 103 -16.87 20.94 -27.30
N ASN A 104 -18.07 21.47 -27.05
CA ASN A 104 -19.01 21.89 -28.08
C ASN A 104 -19.05 23.43 -28.08
N PRO A 105 -18.44 24.14 -29.05
CA PRO A 105 -18.40 25.58 -29.07
C PRO A 105 -19.64 26.13 -29.76
N ALA A 106 -20.79 26.11 -29.07
CA ALA A 106 -21.95 26.91 -29.44
C ALA A 106 -22.93 26.90 -28.27
N LEU A 107 -22.95 27.98 -27.49
CA LEU A 107 -24.08 28.50 -26.72
C LEU A 107 -23.63 29.80 -26.02
N THR A 108 -23.44 30.85 -26.82
CA THR A 108 -23.40 32.23 -26.32
C THR A 108 -24.84 32.69 -26.05
N GLY A 109 -25.21 32.80 -24.78
CA GLY A 109 -26.46 33.41 -24.34
C GLY A 109 -26.63 33.32 -22.82
N SER A 110 -26.26 34.38 -22.11
CA SER A 110 -26.84 34.73 -20.79
C SER A 110 -28.28 35.25 -20.99
N PRO A 111 -29.22 35.23 -20.01
CA PRO A 111 -29.00 35.37 -18.57
C PRO A 111 -29.92 34.54 -17.64
N THR A 112 -29.65 34.66 -16.33
CA THR A 112 -30.61 34.80 -15.21
C THR A 112 -30.32 33.83 -14.06
N GLN A 113 -29.95 34.44 -12.94
CA GLN A 113 -29.69 33.90 -11.62
C GLN A 113 -30.98 33.29 -11.05
N ALA A 114 -30.97 31.99 -10.76
CA ALA A 114 -32.00 31.31 -9.98
C ALA A 114 -31.37 30.94 -8.63
N ASP A 115 -32.00 31.41 -7.54
CA ASP A 115 -31.60 31.11 -6.16
C ASP A 115 -31.57 29.60 -5.89
N PRO A 116 -30.66 29.11 -5.01
CA PRO A 116 -30.63 27.71 -4.63
C PRO A 116 -31.86 27.36 -3.76
N PRO A 117 -32.45 26.17 -3.92
CA PRO A 117 -33.48 25.71 -2.98
C PRO A 117 -32.88 25.45 -1.60
N THR A 118 -33.41 26.15 -0.59
CA THR A 118 -33.09 25.96 0.83
C THR A 118 -33.49 24.56 1.28
N VAL A 119 -32.51 23.74 1.65
CA VAL A 119 -32.74 22.44 2.33
C VAL A 119 -32.86 22.71 3.84
N PRO A 120 -33.90 22.22 4.53
CA PRO A 120 -34.04 22.46 5.97
C PRO A 120 -32.98 21.68 6.75
N VAL A 121 -32.21 22.38 7.58
CA VAL A 121 -31.29 21.80 8.59
C VAL A 121 -32.12 21.07 9.65
N ALA A 122 -31.87 19.79 9.84
CA ALA A 122 -32.39 19.02 10.95
C ALA A 122 -31.63 19.38 12.24
N THR A 123 -32.35 19.93 13.21
CA THR A 123 -31.85 20.23 14.56
C THR A 123 -31.47 18.94 15.28
N VAL A 124 -30.18 18.78 15.61
CA VAL A 124 -29.71 17.73 16.52
C VAL A 124 -29.75 18.30 17.94
N PRO A 125 -30.43 17.67 18.91
CA PRO A 125 -30.43 18.16 20.30
C PRO A 125 -29.08 17.89 20.96
N SER A 126 -28.50 18.94 21.53
CA SER A 126 -27.30 18.90 22.36
C SER A 126 -27.51 18.05 23.61
N ALA A 127 -26.73 16.97 23.77
CA ALA A 127 -26.63 16.24 25.02
C ALA A 127 -25.63 16.94 25.95
N THR A 128 -26.14 17.38 27.08
CA THR A 128 -25.43 18.01 28.19
C THR A 128 -24.49 17.02 28.89
N SER A 129 -23.40 17.56 29.44
CA SER A 129 -22.32 16.86 30.15
C SER A 129 -22.75 16.11 31.41
N SER A 130 -22.07 15.01 31.73
CA SER A 130 -21.58 14.68 33.09
C SER A 130 -20.93 13.30 33.11
N ALA A 131 -19.61 13.25 33.24
CA ALA A 131 -18.90 12.08 33.76
C ALA A 131 -17.63 12.54 34.47
N SER A 132 -17.76 12.67 35.79
CA SER A 132 -16.70 12.83 36.76
C SER A 132 -15.77 11.61 36.74
N ALA A 133 -14.46 11.83 36.69
CA ALA A 133 -13.46 10.81 37.02
C ALA A 133 -13.07 10.96 38.50
N PRO A 134 -12.92 9.87 39.26
CA PRO A 134 -12.10 9.87 40.47
C PRO A 134 -10.69 9.38 40.17
N GLU A 135 -9.72 10.04 40.81
CA GLU A 135 -8.34 9.59 41.02
C GLU A 135 -8.28 8.37 41.97
N HIS A 136 -7.06 7.85 42.19
CA HIS A 136 -6.61 6.67 42.97
C HIS A 136 -6.31 5.44 42.08
N GLU A 137 -5.17 4.75 42.16
CA GLU A 137 -3.96 4.79 43.01
C GLU A 137 -2.86 4.03 42.24
#